data_AF-A0A7S3Y6U6-F1
#
_entry.id   AF-A0A7S3Y6U6-F1
#
_cell.length_a   1.000
_cell.length_b   1.000
_cell.length_c   1.000
_cell.angle_alpha   90.00
_cell.angle_beta   90.00
_cell.angle_gamma   90.00
#
_symmetry.space_group_name_H-M   'P 1'
#
loop_
_entity.id
_entity.type
_entity.pdbx_description
1 polymer ?
#
loop_
_entity_poly.entity_id
_entity_poly.type
_entity_poly.pdbx_seq_one_letter_code
_entity_poly.pdbx_strand_id
1 'polypeptide(L)'
;NKELLCLEYVKNFRTKFHECYPNKKDLYLTARNEFNVEKFLCTTIRPTQLPFKEVYELEDCAEFVARFLHYEPLENPTAPPSCLPSSTQVLKWGVGDSFDFAVLLTSYLI
;
A
#
# COMPACT_ATOMS: atom_id res chain seq x y z
N ASN A 1 21.73 -2.41 -3.97
CA ASN A 1 20.46 -1.64 -3.92
C ASN A 1 19.47 -2.47 -3.10
N LYS A 2 19.10 -2.05 -1.87
CA LYS A 2 18.35 -2.90 -0.90
C LYS A 2 16.98 -3.35 -1.42
N GLU A 3 16.30 -2.50 -2.19
CA GLU A 3 14.99 -2.80 -2.77
C GLU A 3 15.06 -3.97 -3.77
N LEU A 4 16.04 -3.95 -4.68
CA LEU A 4 16.20 -5.02 -5.69
C LEU A 4 16.43 -6.39 -5.03
N LEU A 5 17.24 -6.43 -3.97
CA LEU A 5 17.46 -7.66 -3.20
C LEU A 5 16.18 -8.14 -2.51
N CYS A 6 15.36 -7.21 -1.98
CA CYS A 6 14.06 -7.56 -1.42
C CYS A 6 13.12 -8.15 -2.48
N LEU A 7 13.05 -7.56 -3.67
CA LEU A 7 12.25 -8.06 -4.79
C LEU A 7 12.70 -9.45 -5.25
N GLU A 8 14.01 -9.73 -5.23
CA GLU A 8 14.53 -11.08 -5.50
C GLU A 8 14.04 -12.11 -4.46
N TYR A 9 14.06 -11.75 -3.16
CA TYR A 9 13.51 -12.62 -2.12
C TYR A 9 12.00 -12.84 -2.27
N VAL A 10 11.25 -11.79 -2.59
CA VAL A 10 9.80 -11.88 -2.84
C VAL A 10 9.50 -12.77 -4.04
N LYS A 11 10.28 -12.65 -5.13
CA LYS A 11 10.15 -13.53 -6.30
C LYS A 11 10.39 -15.00 -5.94
N ASN A 12 11.47 -15.28 -5.21
CA ASN A 12 11.78 -16.64 -4.76
C ASN A 12 10.68 -17.20 -3.83
N PHE A 13 10.12 -16.36 -2.96
CA PHE A 13 9.00 -16.74 -2.10
C PHE A 13 7.75 -17.07 -2.92
N ARG A 14 7.39 -16.25 -3.93
CA ARG A 14 6.24 -16.52 -4.81
C ARG A 14 6.37 -17.85 -5.53
N THR A 15 7.56 -18.19 -6.05
CA THR A 15 7.81 -19.48 -6.70
C THR A 15 7.53 -20.64 -5.74
N LYS A 16 8.15 -20.61 -4.55
CA LYS A 16 7.95 -21.65 -3.53
C LYS A 16 6.50 -21.74 -3.05
N PHE A 17 5.81 -20.60 -2.93
CA PHE A 17 4.41 -20.58 -2.55
C PHE A 17 3.53 -21.32 -3.58
N HIS A 18 3.75 -21.10 -4.88
CA HIS A 18 3.02 -21.81 -5.93
C HIS A 18 3.35 -23.30 -6.01
N GLU A 19 4.60 -23.67 -5.78
CA GLU A 19 4.99 -25.10 -5.69
C GLU A 19 4.24 -25.81 -4.57
N CYS A 20 4.09 -25.17 -3.40
CA CYS A 20 3.33 -25.72 -2.28
C CYS A 20 1.81 -25.64 -2.47
N TYR A 21 1.31 -24.63 -3.18
CA TYR A 21 -0.11 -24.31 -3.29
C TYR A 21 -0.54 -23.96 -4.73
N PRO A 22 -0.51 -24.92 -5.67
CA PRO A 22 -0.67 -24.64 -7.10
C PRO A 22 -2.05 -24.11 -7.50
N ASN A 23 -3.08 -24.35 -6.68
CA ASN A 23 -4.46 -23.91 -6.94
C ASN A 23 -4.82 -22.58 -6.25
N LYS A 24 -3.90 -21.95 -5.52
CA LYS A 24 -4.14 -20.66 -4.86
C LYS A 24 -3.85 -19.52 -5.84
N LYS A 25 -4.61 -18.42 -5.70
CA LYS A 25 -4.35 -17.18 -6.43
C LYS A 25 -2.97 -16.64 -6.05
N ASP A 26 -2.30 -16.02 -7.02
CA ASP A 26 -1.09 -15.25 -6.82
C ASP A 26 -1.18 -14.27 -5.65
N LEU A 27 -0.10 -14.21 -4.87
CA LEU A 27 0.02 -13.27 -3.77
C LEU A 27 0.32 -11.87 -4.31
N TYR A 28 -0.47 -10.90 -3.83
CA TYR A 28 -0.19 -9.48 -4.04
C TYR A 28 0.92 -9.06 -3.08
N LEU A 29 2.17 -9.18 -3.53
CA LEU A 29 3.36 -8.84 -2.74
C LEU A 29 4.14 -7.67 -3.34
N THR A 30 3.92 -7.37 -4.61
CA THR A 30 4.58 -6.26 -5.30
C THR A 30 3.56 -5.52 -6.14
N ALA A 31 3.80 -4.23 -6.29
CA ALA A 31 3.04 -3.35 -7.16
C ALA A 31 3.96 -2.25 -7.68
N ARG A 32 3.56 -1.61 -8.78
CA ARG A 32 4.27 -0.43 -9.25
C ARG A 32 3.78 0.79 -8.48
N ASN A 33 4.66 1.74 -8.24
CA ASN A 33 4.26 3.02 -7.66
C ASN A 33 3.83 4.02 -8.75
N GLU A 34 3.52 5.25 -8.35
CA GLU A 34 3.12 6.36 -9.22
C GLU A 34 4.18 6.74 -10.28
N PHE A 35 5.45 6.34 -10.08
CA PHE A 35 6.55 6.51 -11.03
C PHE A 35 6.85 5.23 -11.84
N ASN A 36 5.93 4.26 -11.82
CA ASN A 36 6.04 2.99 -12.52
C ASN A 36 7.25 2.14 -12.06
N VAL A 37 7.71 2.35 -10.83
CA VAL A 37 8.80 1.58 -10.20
C VAL A 37 8.19 0.42 -9.41
N GLU A 38 8.63 -0.80 -9.71
CA GLU A 38 8.22 -2.00 -8.97
C GLU A 38 8.75 -1.95 -7.52
N LYS A 39 7.87 -2.19 -6.55
CA LYS A 39 8.15 -2.10 -5.13
C LYS A 39 7.58 -3.30 -4.39
N PHE A 40 8.26 -3.74 -3.33
CA PHE A 40 7.62 -4.58 -2.33
C PHE A 40 6.56 -3.74 -1.59
N LEU A 41 5.35 -4.25 -1.35
CA LEU A 41 4.26 -3.43 -0.80
C LEU A 41 4.66 -2.73 0.51
N CYS A 42 5.33 -3.44 1.42
CA CYS A 42 5.75 -2.87 2.69
C CYS A 42 6.82 -1.76 2.54
N THR A 43 7.61 -1.76 1.46
CA THR A 43 8.61 -0.71 1.22
C THR A 43 8.03 0.51 0.49
N THR A 44 6.77 0.44 0.06
CA THR A 44 5.99 1.59 -0.41
C THR A 44 5.51 2.46 0.75
N ILE A 45 5.22 1.85 1.90
CA ILE A 45 4.76 2.55 3.10
C ILE A 45 5.95 3.25 3.76
N ARG A 46 5.85 4.57 3.95
CA ARG A 46 6.85 5.37 4.65
C ARG A 46 6.24 5.97 5.92
N PRO A 47 6.81 5.71 7.10
CA PRO A 47 6.38 6.36 8.34
C PRO A 47 6.29 7.88 8.16
N THR A 48 5.16 8.46 8.54
CA THR A 48 4.87 9.87 8.39
C THR A 48 4.32 10.41 9.71
N GLN A 49 5.06 11.31 10.35
CA GLN A 49 4.62 11.95 11.59
C GLN A 49 3.78 13.18 11.28
N LEU A 50 2.55 13.20 11.78
CA LEU A 50 1.70 14.39 11.75
C LEU A 50 2.11 15.35 12.88
N PRO A 51 2.08 16.68 12.64
CA PRO A 51 2.39 17.66 13.68
C PRO A 51 1.32 17.76 14.78
N PHE A 52 0.20 17.05 14.61
CA PHE A 52 -0.97 17.06 15.49
C PHE A 52 -0.88 15.87 16.44
N LYS A 53 -0.72 16.14 17.74
CA LYS A 53 -0.61 15.07 18.74
C LYS A 53 -1.96 14.39 19.02
N GLU A 54 -3.07 15.04 18.67
CA GLU A 54 -4.41 14.53 18.95
C GLU A 54 -4.87 13.40 18.01
N VAL A 55 -4.13 13.09 16.94
CA VAL A 55 -4.54 12.11 15.91
C VAL A 55 -3.73 10.81 15.94
N TYR A 56 -2.95 10.53 17.00
CA TYR A 56 -2.14 9.30 17.03
C TYR A 56 -2.88 8.05 17.50
N GLU A 57 -4.09 8.18 18.02
CA GLU A 57 -4.96 7.03 18.27
C GLU A 57 -5.58 6.54 16.95
N LEU A 58 -5.77 5.22 16.84
CA LEU A 58 -6.19 4.56 15.60
C LEU A 58 -7.50 5.16 15.04
N GLU A 59 -8.48 5.35 15.91
CA GLU A 59 -9.80 5.85 15.56
C GLU A 59 -9.75 7.28 15.01
N ASP A 60 -8.99 8.16 15.67
CA ASP A 60 -8.84 9.57 15.25
C ASP A 60 -8.07 9.67 13.92
N CYS A 61 -7.04 8.84 13.75
CA CYS A 61 -6.28 8.72 12.51
C CYS A 61 -7.16 8.25 11.34
N ALA A 62 -7.99 7.23 11.60
CA ALA A 62 -8.90 6.68 10.61
C ALA A 62 -10.00 7.69 10.22
N GLU A 63 -10.58 8.39 11.19
CA GLU A 63 -11.54 9.46 10.90
C GLU A 63 -10.89 10.59 10.09
N PHE A 64 -9.67 11.00 10.45
CA PHE A 64 -8.93 12.02 9.69
C PHE A 64 -8.73 11.61 8.23
N VAL A 65 -8.22 10.40 7.97
CA VAL A 65 -8.00 9.88 6.60
C VAL A 65 -9.32 9.80 5.84
N ALA A 66 -10.39 9.31 6.47
CA ALA A 66 -11.71 9.17 5.85
C ALA A 66 -12.34 10.52 5.48
N ARG A 67 -12.04 11.58 6.22
CA ARG A 67 -12.51 12.94 5.93
C ARG A 67 -11.64 13.69 4.95
N PHE A 68 -10.35 13.33 4.86
CA PHE A 68 -9.37 14.01 4.02
C PHE A 68 -9.40 13.51 2.57
N LEU A 69 -9.61 12.21 2.36
CA LEU A 69 -9.62 11.60 1.03
C LEU A 69 -11.04 11.43 0.49
N HIS A 70 -11.24 11.74 -0.80
CA HIS A 70 -12.41 11.32 -1.53
C HIS A 70 -12.27 9.85 -1.94
N TYR A 71 -13.28 9.02 -1.66
CA TYR A 71 -13.25 7.62 -2.04
C TYR A 71 -13.58 7.42 -3.52
N GLU A 72 -12.70 6.73 -4.25
CA GLU A 72 -12.93 6.25 -5.60
C GLU A 72 -12.74 4.73 -5.63
N PRO A 73 -13.76 3.94 -6.00
CA PRO A 73 -13.65 2.49 -5.97
C PRO A 73 -12.70 1.98 -7.05
N LEU A 74 -12.07 0.82 -6.78
CA LEU A 74 -11.30 0.08 -7.77
C LEU A 74 -12.16 -0.24 -9.01
N GLU A 75 -11.55 -0.16 -10.19
CA GLU A 75 -12.18 -0.59 -11.45
C GLU A 75 -12.64 -2.06 -11.37
N ASN A 76 -11.83 -2.91 -10.73
CA ASN A 76 -12.20 -4.28 -10.38
C ASN A 76 -12.21 -4.47 -8.85
N PRO A 77 -13.37 -4.62 -8.20
CA PRO A 77 -13.46 -4.77 -6.76
C PRO A 77 -12.93 -6.11 -6.23
N THR A 78 -12.62 -7.07 -7.11
CA THR A 78 -12.14 -8.42 -6.74
C THR A 78 -10.65 -8.64 -7.03
N ALA A 79 -9.96 -7.61 -7.54
CA ALA A 79 -8.54 -7.64 -7.83
C ALA A 79 -7.84 -6.45 -7.18
N PRO A 80 -6.61 -6.63 -6.68
CA PRO A 80 -5.81 -5.52 -6.19
C PRO A 80 -5.41 -4.59 -7.34
N PRO A 81 -5.11 -3.31 -7.07
CA PRO A 81 -4.71 -2.37 -8.10
C PRO A 81 -3.34 -2.70 -8.68
N SER A 82 -3.12 -2.34 -9.94
CA SER A 82 -1.81 -2.50 -10.60
C SER A 82 -0.77 -1.49 -10.10
N CYS A 83 -1.24 -0.34 -9.61
CA CYS A 83 -0.46 0.72 -9.02
C CYS A 83 -0.78 0.82 -7.52
N LEU A 84 0.24 0.85 -6.68
CA LEU A 84 0.12 1.23 -5.27
C LEU A 84 0.96 2.50 -5.04
N PRO A 85 0.34 3.69 -4.99
CA PRO A 85 1.06 4.95 -4.83
C PRO A 85 1.67 5.08 -3.43
N SER A 86 2.67 5.95 -3.30
CA SER A 86 3.19 6.35 -1.99
C SER A 86 2.16 7.16 -1.19
N SER A 87 2.24 7.14 0.15
CA SER A 87 1.36 7.94 1.02
C SER A 87 1.42 9.44 0.71
N THR A 88 2.59 9.95 0.30
CA THR A 88 2.76 11.34 -0.17
C THR A 88 1.94 11.62 -1.43
N GLN A 89 1.90 10.67 -2.36
CA GLN A 89 1.14 10.84 -3.59
C GLN A 89 -0.38 10.73 -3.34
N VAL A 90 -0.81 9.82 -2.47
CA VAL A 90 -2.22 9.71 -2.04
C VAL A 90 -2.69 11.04 -1.44
N LEU A 91 -1.90 11.65 -0.55
CA LEU A 91 -2.20 12.97 0.02
C LEU A 91 -2.31 14.07 -1.04
N LYS A 92 -1.43 14.03 -2.05
CA LYS A 92 -1.42 15.02 -3.12
C LYS A 92 -2.65 14.92 -4.02
N TRP A 93 -3.13 13.70 -4.28
CA TRP A 93 -4.33 13.48 -5.07
C TRP A 93 -5.59 13.84 -4.30
N GLY A 94 -5.65 13.55 -3.00
CA GLY A 94 -6.85 13.78 -2.19
C GLY A 94 -8.02 12.88 -2.59
N VAL A 95 -7.78 11.87 -3.42
CA VAL A 95 -8.73 10.88 -3.90
C VAL A 95 -8.00 9.55 -4.02
N GLY A 96 -8.69 8.44 -3.75
CA GLY A 96 -8.12 7.11 -3.88
C GLY A 96 -9.05 5.99 -3.47
N ASP A 97 -8.57 4.77 -3.65
CA ASP A 97 -9.29 3.54 -3.35
C ASP A 97 -8.97 2.99 -1.94
N SER A 98 -9.53 1.83 -1.61
CA SER A 98 -9.34 1.22 -0.29
C SER A 98 -7.87 0.94 0.06
N PHE A 99 -7.02 0.66 -0.94
CA PHE A 99 -5.58 0.46 -0.74
C PHE A 99 -4.87 1.78 -0.50
N ASP A 100 -5.25 2.86 -1.19
CA ASP A 100 -4.69 4.20 -0.95
C ASP A 100 -4.96 4.67 0.48
N PHE A 101 -6.20 4.47 0.94
CA PHE A 101 -6.60 4.75 2.32
C PHE A 101 -5.78 3.92 3.31
N ALA A 102 -5.60 2.62 3.03
CA ALA A 102 -4.80 1.74 3.89
C ALA A 102 -3.32 2.14 3.93
N VAL A 103 -2.72 2.53 2.79
CA VAL A 103 -1.33 3.00 2.72
C VAL A 103 -1.15 4.27 3.53
N LEU A 104 -2.05 5.24 3.36
CA LEU A 104 -1.99 6.51 4.09
C LEU A 104 -2.17 6.30 5.60
N LEU A 105 -3.22 5.57 5.99
CA LEU A 105 -3.49 5.28 7.40
C LEU A 105 -2.33 4.54 8.06
N THR A 106 -1.83 3.47 7.42
CA THR A 106 -0.69 2.72 7.95
C THR A 106 0.54 3.63 8.09
N SER A 107 0.76 4.56 7.16
CA SER A 107 1.89 5.48 7.24
C SER A 107 1.86 6.40 8.46
N TYR A 108 0.67 6.71 8.99
CA TYR A 108 0.51 7.55 10.19
C TYR A 108 0.61 6.78 11.50
N LEU A 109 0.35 5.47 11.47
CA LEU A 109 0.33 4.60 12.64
C LEU A 109 1.69 3.96 12.98
N ILE A 110 2.70 4.11 12.12
CA ILE A 110 4.04 3.50 12.27
C ILE A 110 5.15 4.52 12.50
#